data_AF-A0A960M2U5-F1
#
_entry.id   AF-A0A960M2U5-F1
#
_cell.length_a   1.000
_cell.length_b   1.000
_cell.length_c   1.000
_cell.angle_alpha   90.00
_cell.angle_beta   90.00
_cell.angle_gamma   90.00
#
_symmetry.space_group_name_H-M   'P 1'
#
loop_
_entity.id
_entity.type
_entity.pdbx_description
1 polymer ?
#
loop_
_entity_poly.entity_id
_entity_poly.type
_entity_poly.pdbx_seq_one_letter_code
_entity_poly.pdbx_strand_id
1 'polypeptide(L)'
;MKIWMVVGILCFGTLYGAEELALVKELPASQWKEEVATIDEAVIKLTDLRNKELANAAWAQNQGDRLQFQSHNLIDARRYWNEADTSREIAARYQEEIDKLELRKQEVLKRQGIDYTPSES
;
A
#
# COMPACT_ATOMS: atom_id res chain seq x y z
N MET A 1 2.47 28.34 -65.36
CA MET A 1 1.85 28.49 -64.02
C MET A 1 2.96 28.64 -63.00
N LYS A 2 2.95 29.74 -62.23
CA LYS A 2 3.84 30.00 -61.09
C LYS A 2 3.22 29.36 -59.83
N ILE A 3 4.01 28.64 -59.04
CA ILE A 3 3.99 28.52 -57.55
C ILE A 3 5.41 28.04 -57.21
N TRP A 4 6.36 28.94 -56.92
CA TRP A 4 6.79 29.40 -55.58
C TRP A 4 7.31 28.23 -54.69
N MET A 5 8.64 28.13 -54.46
CA MET A 5 9.40 28.73 -53.32
C MET A 5 9.18 27.88 -52.03
N VAL A 6 10.09 27.48 -51.15
CA VAL A 6 11.39 27.94 -50.59
C VAL A 6 12.00 26.69 -49.90
N VAL A 7 13.20 26.24 -50.24
CA VAL A 7 14.47 26.35 -49.46
C VAL A 7 14.37 25.99 -47.97
N GLY A 8 15.20 25.04 -47.53
CA GLY A 8 15.43 24.72 -46.12
C GLY A 8 16.63 23.78 -45.94
N ILE A 9 17.78 24.14 -46.51
CA ILE A 9 19.09 23.63 -46.11
C ILE A 9 19.39 24.18 -44.71
N LEU A 10 19.87 23.35 -43.78
CA LEU A 10 21.00 23.71 -42.91
C LEU A 10 21.51 22.53 -42.08
N CYS A 11 22.78 22.22 -42.33
CA CYS A 11 23.73 21.51 -41.48
C CYS A 11 23.75 22.05 -40.04
N PHE A 12 24.09 21.18 -39.07
CA PHE A 12 25.10 21.38 -38.00
C PHE A 12 24.95 20.22 -36.99
N GLY A 13 25.93 19.34 -36.78
CA GLY A 13 27.09 19.57 -35.90
C GLY A 13 26.66 19.33 -34.44
N THR A 14 26.96 18.21 -33.78
CA THR A 14 28.16 17.98 -32.93
C THR A 14 27.92 16.65 -32.17
N LEU A 15 28.80 15.63 -32.22
CA LEU A 15 29.88 15.35 -31.24
C LEU A 15 29.50 15.61 -29.77
N TYR A 16 29.27 14.58 -28.96
CA TYR A 16 29.44 14.43 -27.48
C TYR A 16 28.72 13.10 -27.10
N GLY A 17 29.28 12.06 -26.48
CA GLY A 17 30.42 11.99 -25.57
C GLY A 17 30.01 12.39 -24.16
N ALA A 18 29.29 11.51 -23.43
CA ALA A 18 29.11 11.48 -21.96
C ALA A 18 28.05 10.40 -21.66
N GLU A 19 28.38 9.31 -20.97
CA GLU A 19 28.28 9.22 -19.50
C GLU A 19 26.87 9.56 -18.98
N GLU A 20 26.06 8.53 -18.74
CA GLU A 20 25.22 8.46 -17.53
C GLU A 20 25.30 7.05 -16.96
N LEU A 21 26.52 6.71 -16.52
CA LEU A 21 26.68 5.84 -15.37
C LEU A 21 26.07 6.57 -14.17
N ALA A 22 25.20 5.86 -13.45
CA ALA A 22 24.88 6.10 -12.05
C ALA A 22 24.40 7.52 -11.69
N LEU A 23 23.11 7.79 -11.90
CA LEU A 23 22.38 8.63 -10.95
C LEU A 23 21.48 7.75 -10.09
N VAL A 24 22.09 6.95 -9.22
CA VAL A 24 21.49 6.67 -7.92
C VAL A 24 21.39 8.03 -7.25
N LYS A 25 20.30 8.73 -7.53
CA LYS A 25 20.01 10.02 -6.94
C LYS A 25 19.78 9.71 -5.46
N GLU A 26 20.83 9.86 -4.67
CA GLU A 26 20.72 9.87 -3.22
C GLU A 26 19.66 10.93 -2.91
N LEU A 27 18.48 10.46 -2.52
CA LEU A 27 17.40 11.32 -2.06
C LEU A 27 18.00 12.19 -0.95
N PRO A 28 17.85 13.52 -0.98
CA PRO A 28 18.41 14.40 0.02
C PRO A 28 18.02 13.92 1.42
N ALA A 29 18.93 14.03 2.37
CA ALA A 29 18.86 13.44 3.72
C ALA A 29 17.59 13.81 4.56
N SER A 30 16.72 14.70 4.06
CA SER A 30 15.43 15.04 4.65
C SER A 30 14.24 14.24 4.09
N GLN A 31 14.28 13.76 2.85
CA GLN A 31 13.12 13.16 2.18
C GLN A 31 12.76 11.77 2.70
N TRP A 32 13.76 10.99 3.13
CA TRP A 32 13.49 9.65 3.67
C TRP A 32 12.71 9.69 4.99
N LYS A 33 12.89 10.76 5.79
CA LYS A 33 12.14 10.94 7.05
C LYS A 33 10.66 11.22 6.78
N GLU A 34 10.37 11.99 5.74
CA GLU A 34 9.01 12.27 5.29
C GLU A 34 8.34 11.01 4.72
N GLU A 35 9.08 10.20 3.96
CA GLU A 35 8.59 8.89 3.48
C GLU A 35 8.27 7.96 4.65
N VAL A 36 9.17 7.84 5.64
CA VAL A 36 8.93 7.03 6.85
C VAL A 36 7.73 7.54 7.64
N ALA A 37 7.59 8.86 7.82
CA ALA A 37 6.45 9.45 8.52
C ALA A 37 5.13 9.16 7.79
N THR A 38 5.13 9.25 6.46
CA THR A 38 3.96 8.93 5.63
C THR A 38 3.58 7.45 5.76
N ILE A 39 4.58 6.56 5.77
CA ILE A 39 4.37 5.13 5.99
C ILE A 39 3.78 4.88 7.39
N ASP A 40 4.32 5.50 8.42
CA ASP A 40 3.85 5.34 9.81
C ASP A 40 2.39 5.80 9.95
N GLU A 41 2.02 6.94 9.36
CA GLU A 41 0.62 7.39 9.33
C GLU A 41 -0.30 6.41 8.60
N ALA A 42 0.17 5.82 7.49
CA ALA A 42 -0.60 4.84 6.74
C ALA A 42 -0.78 3.53 7.54
N VAL A 43 0.27 3.05 8.21
CA VAL A 43 0.23 1.87 9.08
C VAL A 43 -0.76 2.08 10.23
N ILE A 44 -0.76 3.26 10.88
CA ILE A 44 -1.72 3.59 11.94
C ILE A 44 -3.16 3.53 11.40
N LYS A 45 -3.42 4.20 10.27
CA LYS A 45 -4.77 4.22 9.66
C LYS A 45 -5.24 2.82 9.27
N LEU A 46 -4.38 2.01 8.67
CA LEU A 46 -4.72 0.63 8.29
C LEU A 46 -4.91 -0.26 9.51
N THR A 47 -4.14 -0.05 10.57
CA THR A 47 -4.29 -0.77 11.85
C THR A 47 -5.65 -0.48 12.48
N ASP A 48 -6.08 0.78 12.49
CA ASP A 48 -7.41 1.17 12.99
C ASP A 48 -8.53 0.52 12.17
N LEU A 49 -8.40 0.52 10.83
CA LEU A 49 -9.37 -0.13 9.93
C LEU A 49 -9.42 -1.65 10.13
N ARG A 50 -8.25 -2.30 10.22
CA ARG A 50 -8.13 -3.73 10.52
C ARG A 50 -8.82 -4.08 11.83
N ASN A 51 -8.51 -3.34 12.90
CA ASN A 51 -9.07 -3.59 14.22
C ASN A 51 -10.60 -3.40 14.23
N LYS A 52 -11.10 -2.41 13.48
CA LYS A 52 -12.55 -2.22 13.29
C LYS A 52 -13.19 -3.42 12.61
N GLU A 53 -12.61 -3.94 11.53
CA GLU A 53 -13.15 -5.12 10.85
C GLU A 53 -13.06 -6.39 11.70
N LEU A 54 -12.00 -6.57 12.48
CA LEU A 54 -11.93 -7.67 13.46
C LEU A 54 -13.01 -7.57 14.53
N ALA A 55 -13.33 -6.35 15.00
CA ALA A 55 -14.42 -6.13 15.94
C ALA A 55 -15.79 -6.44 15.29
N ASN A 56 -16.00 -6.04 14.04
CA ASN A 56 -17.21 -6.39 13.28
C ASN A 56 -17.35 -7.91 13.13
N ALA A 57 -16.26 -8.59 12.76
CA ALA A 57 -16.25 -10.04 12.61
C ALA A 57 -16.60 -10.76 13.92
N ALA A 58 -16.02 -10.31 15.04
CA ALA A 58 -16.32 -10.86 16.36
C ALA A 58 -17.79 -10.64 16.75
N TRP A 59 -18.33 -9.45 16.48
CA TRP A 59 -19.75 -9.16 16.74
C TRP A 59 -20.67 -10.04 15.89
N ALA A 60 -20.43 -10.14 14.58
CA ALA A 60 -21.23 -10.93 13.66
C ALA A 60 -21.16 -12.43 14.00
N GLN A 61 -19.98 -12.94 14.32
CA GLN A 61 -19.80 -14.30 14.82
C GLN A 61 -20.70 -14.57 16.04
N ASN A 62 -20.64 -13.68 17.03
CA ASN A 62 -21.46 -13.81 18.24
C ASN A 62 -22.97 -13.77 17.96
N GLN A 63 -23.43 -12.98 16.95
CA GLN A 63 -24.83 -13.00 16.55
C GLN A 63 -25.22 -14.32 15.89
N GLY A 64 -24.40 -14.82 14.97
CA GLY A 64 -24.61 -16.12 14.34
C GLY A 64 -24.68 -17.25 15.37
N ASP A 65 -23.74 -17.24 16.31
CA ASP A 65 -23.65 -18.23 17.38
C ASP A 65 -24.83 -18.19 18.35
N ARG A 66 -25.49 -17.04 18.50
CA ARG A 66 -26.72 -16.92 19.29
C ARG A 66 -27.95 -17.42 18.52
N LEU A 67 -28.02 -17.10 17.24
CA LEU A 67 -29.19 -17.39 16.41
C LEU A 67 -29.28 -18.87 16.03
N GLN A 68 -28.16 -19.61 15.98
CA GLN A 68 -28.17 -21.04 15.67
C GLN A 68 -29.02 -21.87 16.65
N PHE A 69 -29.20 -21.40 17.88
CA PHE A 69 -29.98 -22.09 18.91
C PHE A 69 -31.48 -21.74 18.89
N GLN A 70 -31.90 -20.84 17.99
CA GLN A 70 -33.30 -20.43 17.87
C GLN A 70 -33.93 -21.19 16.69
N SER A 71 -35.04 -21.90 16.96
CA SER A 71 -35.62 -22.95 16.11
C SER A 71 -36.04 -22.56 14.69
N HIS A 72 -35.91 -21.28 14.30
CA HIS A 72 -36.27 -20.76 12.98
C HIS A 72 -35.25 -19.78 12.38
N ASN A 73 -34.09 -19.60 13.02
CA ASN A 73 -33.13 -18.53 12.65
C ASN A 73 -31.82 -19.04 12.05
N LEU A 74 -31.77 -20.29 11.59
CA LEU A 74 -30.57 -20.87 10.98
C LEU A 74 -30.11 -20.11 9.72
N ILE A 75 -31.05 -19.54 8.95
CA ILE A 75 -30.72 -18.74 7.77
C ILE A 75 -30.04 -17.43 8.19
N ASP A 76 -30.59 -16.74 9.18
CA ASP A 76 -29.98 -15.52 9.72
C ASP A 76 -28.63 -15.80 10.36
N ALA A 77 -28.49 -16.91 11.11
CA ALA A 77 -27.23 -17.34 11.69
C ALA A 77 -26.14 -17.49 10.61
N ARG A 78 -26.47 -18.16 9.50
CA ARG A 78 -25.57 -18.30 8.34
C ARG A 78 -25.22 -16.95 7.71
N ARG A 79 -26.16 -16.00 7.62
CA ARG A 79 -25.87 -14.66 7.10
C ARG A 79 -24.83 -13.95 7.97
N TYR A 80 -24.96 -14.02 9.29
CA TYR A 80 -24.01 -13.42 10.22
C TYR A 80 -22.63 -14.08 10.19
N TRP A 81 -22.54 -15.40 10.03
CA TRP A 81 -21.25 -16.06 9.85
C TRP A 81 -20.56 -15.65 8.54
N ASN A 82 -21.32 -15.54 7.44
CA ASN A 82 -20.78 -15.03 6.17
C ASN A 82 -20.28 -13.58 6.29
N GLU A 83 -20.99 -12.74 7.05
CA GLU A 83 -20.55 -11.37 7.36
C GLU A 83 -19.26 -11.38 8.19
N ALA A 84 -19.16 -12.26 9.18
CA ALA A 84 -17.93 -12.42 9.98
C ALA A 84 -16.74 -12.83 9.11
N ASP A 85 -16.93 -13.80 8.20
CA ASP A 85 -15.89 -14.24 7.27
C ASP A 85 -15.48 -13.13 6.31
N THR A 86 -16.44 -12.37 5.78
CA THR A 86 -16.16 -11.22 4.92
C THR A 86 -15.32 -10.16 5.66
N SER A 87 -15.68 -9.81 6.89
CA SER A 87 -14.88 -8.86 7.68
C SER A 87 -13.48 -9.40 8.03
N ARG A 88 -13.32 -10.71 8.27
CA ARG A 88 -11.99 -11.33 8.45
C ARG A 88 -11.15 -11.24 7.19
N GLU A 89 -11.74 -11.49 6.01
CA GLU A 89 -11.04 -11.35 4.73
C GLU A 89 -10.59 -9.91 4.49
N ILE A 90 -11.42 -8.91 4.82
CA ILE A 90 -11.04 -7.50 4.69
C ILE A 90 -9.91 -7.16 5.67
N ALA A 91 -10.01 -7.60 6.93
CA ALA A 91 -8.95 -7.41 7.92
C ALA A 91 -7.62 -8.03 7.47
N ALA A 92 -7.65 -9.23 6.87
CA ALA A 92 -6.46 -9.89 6.33
C ALA A 92 -5.82 -9.06 5.21
N ARG A 93 -6.63 -8.47 4.30
CA ARG A 93 -6.10 -7.57 3.26
C ARG A 93 -5.45 -6.31 3.85
N TYR A 94 -6.02 -5.74 4.91
CA TYR A 94 -5.37 -4.62 5.60
C TYR A 94 -4.05 -5.03 6.24
N GLN A 95 -3.96 -6.24 6.79
CA GLN A 95 -2.69 -6.77 7.31
C GLN A 95 -1.65 -6.92 6.19
N GLU A 96 -2.01 -7.48 5.04
CA GLU A 96 -1.10 -7.60 3.90
C GLU A 96 -0.55 -6.24 3.44
N GLU A 97 -1.37 -5.19 3.47
CA GLU A 97 -0.92 -3.83 3.14
C GLU A 97 -0.03 -3.21 4.23
N ILE A 98 -0.32 -3.49 5.52
CA ILE A 98 0.56 -3.11 6.64
C ILE A 98 1.94 -3.77 6.45
N ASP A 99 1.98 -5.08 6.19
CA ASP A 99 3.23 -5.82 6.02
C ASP A 99 4.07 -5.26 4.87
N LYS A 100 3.45 -4.94 3.73
CA LYS A 100 4.12 -4.28 2.58
C LYS A 100 4.71 -2.93 2.97
N LEU A 101 3.98 -2.13 3.73
CA LEU A 101 4.43 -0.82 4.20
C LEU A 101 5.59 -0.94 5.20
N GLU A 102 5.53 -1.91 6.12
CA GLU A 102 6.62 -2.16 7.07
C GLU A 102 7.88 -2.66 6.38
N LEU A 103 7.76 -3.54 5.38
CA LEU A 103 8.87 -3.94 4.53
C LEU A 103 9.46 -2.74 3.78
N ARG A 104 8.61 -1.86 3.24
CA ARG A 104 9.08 -0.64 2.58
C ARG A 104 9.83 0.28 3.53
N LYS A 105 9.31 0.47 4.75
CA LYS A 105 9.98 1.24 5.81
C LYS A 105 11.33 0.64 6.16
N GLN A 106 11.42 -0.69 6.27
CA GLN A 106 12.67 -1.39 6.49
C GLN A 106 13.70 -1.11 5.38
N GLU A 107 13.30 -1.17 4.11
CA GLU A 107 14.18 -0.85 2.99
C GLU A 107 14.70 0.60 3.05
N VAL A 108 13.82 1.55 3.35
CA VAL A 108 14.17 2.97 3.45
C VAL A 108 15.17 3.18 4.59
N LEU A 109 14.93 2.62 5.76
CA LEU A 109 15.79 2.74 6.94
C LEU A 109 17.15 2.05 6.75
N LYS A 110 17.16 0.87 6.13
CA LYS A 110 18.39 0.13 5.82
C LYS A 110 19.32 0.91 4.90
N ARG A 111 18.78 1.65 3.92
CA ARG A 111 19.57 2.55 3.04
C ARG A 111 20.24 3.69 3.82
N GLN A 112 19.68 4.07 4.97
CA GLN A 112 20.23 5.10 5.86
C GLN A 112 21.14 4.52 6.95
N GLY A 113 21.41 3.20 6.93
CA GLY A 113 22.22 2.53 7.95
C GLY A 113 21.49 2.33 9.28
N ILE A 114 20.16 2.42 9.30
CA ILE A 114 19.32 2.20 10.49
C ILE A 114 18.74 0.79 10.38
N ASP A 115 18.98 -0.03 11.39
CA ASP A 115 18.38 -1.37 11.46
C ASP A 115 16.94 -1.27 12.00
N TYR A 116 16.01 -1.93 11.31
CA TYR A 116 14.59 -1.95 11.65
C TYR A 116 14.05 -3.35 11.45
N THR A 117 13.44 -3.88 12.51
CA THR A 117 12.66 -5.12 12.47
C THR A 117 11.18 -4.74 12.57
N PRO A 118 10.36 -5.07 11.56
CA PRO A 118 8.91 -4.97 11.64
C PRO A 118 8.38 -5.60 12.93
N SER A 119 7.35 -5.00 13.54
CA SER A 119 6.76 -5.64 14.72
C SER A 119 5.98 -6.87 14.28
N GLU A 120 6.35 -8.04 14.79
CA GLU A 120 5.52 -9.25 14.62
C GLU A 120 4.12 -8.93 15.19
N SER A 121 3.12 -8.90 14.32
CA SER A 121 1.73 -8.62 14.66
C SER A 121 0.84 -9.84 14.49
#